data_AF-A0A9C8WTJ9-F1
#
_entry.id   AF-A0A9C8WTJ9-F1
#
_cell.length_a   1.000
_cell.length_b   1.000
_cell.length_c   1.000
_cell.angle_alpha   90.00
_cell.angle_beta   90.00
_cell.angle_gamma   90.00
#
_symmetry.space_group_name_H-M   'P 1'
#
loop_
_entity.id
_entity.type
_entity.pdbx_description
1 polymer ?
#
loop_
_entity_poly.entity_id
_entity_poly.type
_entity_poly.pdbx_seq_one_letter_code
_entity_poly.pdbx_strand_id
1 'polypeptide(L)' 'MPRDLPVGNGSLLVNFDHTGQVRDIFWPHVGQENHTSGRVCRLGVWVDNRFSWLDHDCWQQKLCYS' A
#
# COMPACT_ATOMS: atom_id res chain seq x y z
N MET A 1 11.32 -0.13 -6.16
CA MET A 1 10.04 -0.25 -6.89
C MET A 1 9.38 1.12 -6.88
N PRO A 2 8.70 1.52 -7.96
CA PRO A 2 7.99 2.80 -8.03
C PRO A 2 6.90 2.88 -6.93
N ARG A 3 6.60 4.10 -6.48
CA ARG A 3 5.44 4.40 -5.62
C ARG A 3 4.33 4.85 -6.56
N ASP A 4 3.45 3.92 -6.90
CA ASP A 4 2.51 4.07 -8.01
C ASP A 4 1.26 4.86 -7.63
N LEU A 5 0.93 4.89 -6.34
CA LEU A 5 -0.17 5.70 -5.83
C LEU A 5 0.20 6.42 -4.53
N PRO A 6 0.51 7.72 -4.59
CA PRO A 6 0.54 8.57 -3.40
C PRO A 6 -0.87 9.10 -3.07
N VAL A 7 -1.36 8.84 -1.86
CA VAL A 7 -2.61 9.42 -1.34
C VAL A 7 -2.31 10.24 -0.09
N GLY A 8 -2.69 11.51 -0.07
CA GLY A 8 -2.42 12.37 1.07
C GLY A 8 -3.40 13.53 1.23
N ASN A 9 -3.33 14.18 2.39
CA ASN A 9 -4.22 15.28 2.78
C ASN A 9 -3.47 16.51 3.34
N GLY A 10 -2.17 16.63 3.06
CA GLY A 10 -1.31 17.71 3.54
C GLY A 10 -0.53 17.37 4.82
N SER A 11 -1.08 16.54 5.71
CA SER A 11 -0.39 16.05 6.92
C SER A 11 -0.05 14.56 6.89
N LEU A 12 -0.89 13.77 6.22
CA LEU A 12 -0.71 12.35 6.01
C LEU A 12 -0.35 12.11 4.55
N LEU A 13 0.62 11.22 4.31
CA LEU A 13 0.86 10.62 3.00
C LEU A 13 0.98 9.10 3.17
N VAL A 14 0.24 8.36 2.35
CA VAL A 14 0.35 6.90 2.23
C VAL A 14 0.73 6.58 0.78
N ASN A 15 1.81 5.81 0.61
CA ASN A 15 2.28 5.38 -0.70
C ASN A 15 1.99 3.90 -0.90
N PHE A 16 1.42 3.56 -2.05
CA PHE A 16 1.21 2.17 -2.49
C PHE A 16 2.12 1.83 -3.68
N ASP A 17 2.47 0.55 -3.82
CA ASP A 17 3.05 0.03 -5.07
C ASP A 17 1.97 -0.49 -6.03
N HIS A 18 2.37 -0.87 -7.25
CA HIS A 18 1.50 -1.43 -8.29
C HIS A 18 0.70 -2.66 -7.87
N THR A 19 1.12 -3.36 -6.80
CA THR A 19 0.40 -4.51 -6.22
C THR A 19 -0.53 -4.11 -5.08
N GLY A 20 -0.74 -2.81 -4.86
CA GLY A 20 -1.60 -2.28 -3.82
C GLY A 20 -1.01 -2.38 -2.40
N GLN A 21 0.28 -2.69 -2.26
CA GLN A 21 0.91 -2.83 -0.95
C GLN A 21 1.34 -1.49 -0.40
N VAL A 22 1.16 -1.27 0.91
CA VAL A 22 1.59 -0.03 1.55
C VAL A 22 3.11 -0.06 1.72
N ARG A 23 3.76 0.98 1.18
CA ARG A 23 5.22 1.15 1.17
C ARG A 23 5.69 2.11 2.25
N ASP A 24 5.04 3.26 2.33
CA ASP A 24 5.43 4.34 3.22
C ASP A 24 4.18 4.98 3.82
N ILE A 25 4.25 5.34 5.09
CA ILE A 25 3.25 6.13 5.79
C ILE A 25 4.00 7.29 6.44
N PHE A 26 3.68 8.52 6.03
CA PHE A 26 4.24 9.74 6.61
C PHE A 26 3.18 10.50 7.39
N TRP A 27 3.50 10.83 8.65
CA TRP A 27 2.69 11.66 9.53
C TRP A 27 3.59 12.17 10.68
N PRO A 28 3.41 13.38 11.23
CA PRO A 28 2.39 14.40 10.92
C PRO A 28 2.72 15.30 9.73
N HIS A 29 3.91 15.15 9.16
CA HIS A 29 4.37 15.90 7.98
C HIS A 29 4.92 14.95 6.93
N VAL A 30 4.60 15.24 5.67
CA VAL A 30 5.09 14.48 4.51
C VAL A 30 6.62 14.54 4.48
N GLY A 31 7.27 13.38 4.43
CA GLY A 31 8.72 13.27 4.34
C GLY A 31 9.49 13.28 5.66
N GLN A 32 8.82 13.44 6.81
CA GLN A 32 9.48 13.46 8.12
C GLN A 32 9.63 12.05 8.71
N GLU A 33 8.58 11.53 9.35
CA GLU A 33 8.61 10.22 9.99
C GLU A 33 7.98 9.18 9.06
N ASN A 34 8.76 8.20 8.59
CA ASN A 34 8.22 7.06 7.87
C ASN A 34 7.89 5.92 8.84
N HIS A 35 6.61 5.76 9.13
CA HIS A 35 6.09 4.79 10.10
C HIS A 35 6.23 3.33 9.64
N THR A 36 6.43 3.08 8.35
CA THR A 36 6.75 1.72 7.86
C THR A 36 8.23 1.39 8.00
N SER A 37 9.09 2.38 8.28
CA SER A 37 10.55 2.24 8.26
C SER A 37 11.06 1.59 6.97
N GLY A 38 10.42 1.88 5.83
CA GLY A 38 10.74 1.31 4.52
C GLY A 38 10.35 -0.17 4.35
N ARG A 39 9.66 -0.77 5.32
CA ARG A 39 9.15 -2.15 5.23
C ARG A 39 7.83 -2.17 4.47
N VAL A 40 7.58 -3.28 3.80
CA VAL A 40 6.30 -3.51 3.12
C VAL A 40 5.26 -3.94 4.14
N CYS A 41 4.15 -3.23 4.18
CA CYS A 41 2.93 -3.71 4.82
C CYS A 41 2.12 -4.46 3.77
N ARG A 42 2.06 -5.79 3.91
CA ARG A 42 1.37 -6.66 2.97
C ARG A 42 -0.14 -6.70 3.23
N LEU A 43 -0.90 -6.81 2.16
CA LEU A 43 -2.35 -6.92 2.12
C LEU A 43 -2.73 -8.28 1.56
N GLY A 44 -3.64 -8.95 2.26
CA GLY A 44 -4.16 -10.26 1.88
C GLY A 44 -5.63 -10.39 2.24
N VAL A 45 -6.26 -11.40 1.63
CA VAL A 45 -7.67 -11.72 1.78
C VAL A 45 -7.79 -13.08 2.47
N TRP A 46 -8.64 -13.15 3.49
CA TRP A 46 -9.00 -14.39 4.18
C TRP A 46 -10.49 -14.67 4.00
N VAL A 47 -10.83 -15.82 3.40
CA VAL A 47 -12.22 -16.31 3.24
C VAL A 47 -12.21 -17.83 3.34
N ASP A 48 -13.24 -18.43 3.94
CA ASP A 48 -13.45 -19.89 4.01
C ASP A 48 -12.21 -20.68 4.43
N ASN A 49 -11.57 -20.22 5.51
CA ASN A 49 -10.37 -20.84 6.10
C ASN A 49 -9.16 -20.90 5.17
N ARG A 50 -9.15 -20.07 4.13
CA ARG A 50 -8.05 -19.90 3.17
C ARG A 50 -7.59 -18.46 3.14
N PHE A 51 -6.28 -18.28 3.00
CA PHE A 51 -5.64 -16.99 2.93
C PHE A 51 -4.84 -16.86 1.63
N SER A 52 -4.90 -15.70 0.99
CA SER A 52 -4.02 -15.33 -0.12
C SER A 52 -3.54 -13.90 0.02
N TRP A 53 -2.26 -13.67 -0.27
CA TRP A 53 -1.75 -12.32 -0.52
C TRP A 53 -2.25 -11.78 -1.85
N LEU A 54 -2.41 -10.45 -1.94
CA LEU A 54 -2.82 -9.78 -3.18
C LEU A 54 -1.69 -9.66 -4.21
N ASP A 55 -0.44 -9.85 -3.80
CA ASP A 55 0.73 -9.88 -4.70
C ASP A 55 0.92 -11.25 -5.39
N HIS A 56 0.06 -12.23 -5.11
CA HIS A 56 0.04 -13.49 -5.82
C HIS A 56 -0.62 -13.35 -7.21
N ASP A 57 -0.10 -14.09 -8.19
CA ASP A 57 -0.57 -14.09 -9.59
C ASP A 57 -2.04 -14.52 -9.79
N CYS A 58 -2.69 -15.07 -8.75
CA CYS A 58 -4.11 -15.40 -8.79
C CYS A 58 -5.03 -14.18 -8.71
N TRP A 59 -4.51 -12.99 -8.38
CA TRP A 59 -5.28 -11.77 -8.27
C TRP A 59 -5.09 -10.86 -9.49
N GLN A 60 -6.20 -10.36 -10.02
CA GLN A 60 -6.18 -9.26 -10.99
C GLN A 60 -6.50 -7.96 -10.27
N GLN A 61 -5.59 -6.99 -10.37
CA GLN A 61 -5.76 -5.68 -9.75
C GLN A 61 -6.12 -4.65 -10.82
N LYS A 62 -7.11 -3.80 -10.52
CA LYS A 62 -7.51 -2.70 -11.40
C LYS A 62 -7.67 -1.42 -10.60
N LEU A 63 -6.92 -0.42 -10.99
CA LEU A 63 -7.09 0.95 -10.55
C LEU A 63 -8.35 1.55 -11.19
N CYS A 64 -9.29 2.03 -10.38
CA CYS A 64 -10.56 2.59 -10.88
C CYS A 64 -10.72 4.09 -10.61
N TYR A 65 -9.74 4.74 -9.98
CA TYR A 65 -9.75 6.18 -9.78
C TYR A 65 -9.09 6.90 -10.98
N SER A 66 -9.71 8.00 -11.40
CA SER A 66 -9.29 8.91 -12.47
C SER A 66 -8.79 10.23 -11.90
#